data_AF-A0A091C8Y6-F1
#
_entry.id   AF-A0A091C8Y6-F1
#
_cell.length_a   1.000
_cell.length_b   1.000
_cell.length_c   1.000
_cell.angle_alpha   90.00
_cell.angle_beta   90.00
_cell.angle_gamma   90.00
#
_symmetry.space_group_name_H-M   'P 1'
#
loop_
_entity.id
_entity.type
_entity.pdbx_description
1 polymer ?
#
loop_
_entity_poly.entity_id
_entity_poly.type
_entity_poly.pdbx_seq_one_letter_code
_entity_poly.pdbx_strand_id
1 'polypeptide(L)'
;MESLLLTIGFIGLALAVLTPLTKVASLVTLASFTLYFYVIGIENWIPLALFILGLLLIVFEIFIPEFGIAGIIGAILLIAGLYWTVGDVIQTVRDLSIAVVFTTGLVAYLAKKGYSLTNVNKLVLQTDVPSSSDDKEKKP
;
A
#
# COMPACT_ATOMS: atom_id res chain seq x y z
N MET A 1 -14.60 -16.26 -6.38
CA MET A 1 -14.80 -15.74 -5.01
C MET A 1 -13.49 -15.22 -4.40
N GLU A 2 -12.34 -15.78 -4.78
CA GLU A 2 -11.00 -15.38 -4.30
C GLU A 2 -10.61 -13.95 -4.68
N SER A 3 -11.02 -13.48 -5.86
CA SER A 3 -10.82 -12.10 -6.31
C SER A 3 -11.41 -11.03 -5.38
N LEU A 4 -12.45 -11.38 -4.60
CA LEU A 4 -13.02 -10.47 -3.60
C LEU A 4 -12.06 -10.22 -2.45
N LEU A 5 -11.34 -11.25 -1.97
CA LEU A 5 -10.38 -11.11 -0.87
C LEU A 5 -9.22 -10.23 -1.29
N LEU A 6 -8.74 -10.43 -2.52
CA LEU A 6 -7.68 -9.62 -3.11
C LEU A 6 -8.12 -8.16 -3.23
N THR A 7 -9.34 -7.92 -3.74
CA THR A 7 -9.93 -6.56 -3.84
C THR A 7 -10.10 -5.90 -2.47
N ILE A 8 -10.64 -6.60 -1.47
CA ILE A 8 -10.81 -6.08 -0.10
C ILE A 8 -9.43 -5.75 0.51
N GLY A 9 -8.43 -6.60 0.26
CA GLY A 9 -7.06 -6.35 0.70
C GLY A 9 -6.47 -5.06 0.11
N PHE A 10 -6.57 -4.85 -1.21
CA PHE A 10 -6.09 -3.60 -1.84
C PHE A 10 -6.90 -2.37 -1.43
N ILE A 11 -8.23 -2.50 -1.23
CA ILE A 11 -9.06 -1.43 -0.66
C ILE A 11 -8.62 -1.08 0.75
N GLY A 12 -8.41 -2.08 1.60
CA GLY A 12 -7.89 -1.91 2.96
C GLY A 12 -6.53 -1.21 2.95
N LEU A 13 -5.65 -1.57 2.02
CA LEU A 13 -4.33 -0.95 1.87
C LEU A 13 -4.48 0.54 1.52
N ALA A 14 -5.32 0.87 0.53
CA ALA A 14 -5.58 2.25 0.16
C ALA A 14 -6.16 3.06 1.33
N LEU A 15 -7.11 2.49 2.08
CA LEU A 15 -7.67 3.13 3.28
C LEU A 15 -6.60 3.32 4.36
N ALA A 16 -5.71 2.35 4.55
CA ALA A 16 -4.64 2.42 5.54
C ALA A 16 -3.65 3.55 5.24
N VAL A 17 -3.44 3.88 3.97
CA VAL A 17 -2.54 4.97 3.56
C VAL A 17 -3.25 6.33 3.62
N LEU A 18 -4.47 6.44 3.07
CA LEU A 18 -5.15 7.73 2.87
C LEU A 18 -6.00 8.19 4.07
N THR A 19 -6.43 7.30 4.96
CA THR A 19 -7.37 7.65 6.03
C THR A 19 -6.72 7.60 7.41
N PRO A 20 -7.26 8.30 8.42
CA PRO A 20 -6.77 8.19 9.80
C PRO A 20 -7.07 6.83 10.45
N LEU A 21 -7.81 5.93 9.78
CA LEU A 21 -8.17 4.60 10.26
C LEU A 21 -7.06 3.56 10.02
N THR A 22 -5.80 3.99 10.02
CA THR A 22 -4.63 3.19 9.62
C THR A 22 -4.55 1.86 10.34
N LYS A 23 -4.78 1.84 11.66
CA LYS A 23 -4.70 0.63 12.50
C LYS A 23 -5.73 -0.45 12.13
N VAL A 24 -6.96 -0.04 11.84
CA VAL A 24 -8.04 -0.98 11.51
C VAL A 24 -7.91 -1.43 10.06
N ALA A 25 -7.63 -0.49 9.15
CA ALA A 25 -7.48 -0.77 7.74
C ALA A 25 -6.27 -1.68 7.45
N SER A 26 -5.15 -1.51 8.16
CA SER A 26 -3.99 -2.40 8.03
C SER A 26 -4.30 -3.82 8.52
N LEU A 27 -5.06 -3.97 9.61
CA LEU A 27 -5.48 -5.28 10.10
C LEU A 27 -6.39 -5.99 9.10
N VAL A 28 -7.36 -5.27 8.52
CA VAL A 28 -8.24 -5.81 7.46
C VAL A 28 -7.41 -6.25 6.24
N THR A 29 -6.46 -5.42 5.82
CA THR A 29 -5.54 -5.73 4.69
C THR A 29 -4.78 -7.02 4.94
N LEU A 30 -4.14 -7.13 6.12
CA LEU A 30 -3.34 -8.30 6.48
C LEU A 30 -4.20 -9.56 6.59
N ALA A 31 -5.39 -9.44 7.19
CA ALA A 31 -6.34 -10.55 7.32
C ALA A 31 -6.82 -11.02 5.94
N SER A 32 -7.17 -10.09 5.03
CA SER A 32 -7.64 -10.43 3.68
C SER A 32 -6.57 -11.12 2.84
N PHE A 33 -5.33 -10.63 2.84
CA PHE A 33 -4.24 -11.28 2.10
C PHE A 33 -3.86 -12.63 2.70
N THR A 34 -3.77 -12.72 4.04
CA THR A 34 -3.49 -14.01 4.70
C THR A 34 -4.56 -15.05 4.37
N LEU A 35 -5.83 -14.65 4.42
CA LEU A 35 -6.94 -15.53 4.09
C LEU A 35 -6.94 -15.92 2.61
N TYR A 36 -6.55 -15.03 1.70
CA TYR A 36 -6.42 -15.33 0.27
C TYR A 36 -5.45 -16.48 0.01
N PHE A 37 -4.22 -16.39 0.54
CA PHE A 37 -3.22 -17.46 0.36
C PHE A 37 -3.58 -18.74 1.11
N TYR A 38 -4.29 -18.62 2.24
CA TYR A 38 -4.80 -19.78 2.98
C TYR A 38 -5.89 -20.53 2.21
N VAL A 39 -6.83 -19.81 1.59
CA VAL A 39 -7.94 -20.42 0.82
C VAL A 39 -7.44 -21.10 -0.45
N ILE A 40 -6.48 -20.50 -1.15
CA ILE A 40 -5.91 -21.12 -2.36
C ILE A 40 -5.03 -22.32 -2.01
N GLY A 41 -4.46 -22.36 -0.80
CA GLY A 41 -3.68 -23.49 -0.32
C GLY A 41 -2.30 -23.55 -0.97
N ILE A 42 -1.43 -22.59 -0.63
CA ILE A 42 -0.05 -22.61 -1.12
C ILE A 42 0.75 -23.80 -0.56
N GLU A 43 1.45 -24.51 -1.44
CA GLU A 43 2.36 -25.61 -1.04
C GLU A 43 3.76 -25.10 -0.66
N ASN A 44 4.17 -23.96 -1.25
CA ASN A 44 5.46 -23.34 -1.03
C ASN A 44 5.27 -21.89 -0.53
N TRP A 45 6.24 -21.38 0.21
CA TRP A 45 6.24 -20.03 0.78
C TRP A 45 6.78 -18.99 -0.21
N ILE A 46 7.44 -19.42 -1.29
CA ILE A 46 7.97 -18.53 -2.34
C ILE A 46 6.91 -17.59 -2.94
N PRO A 47 5.70 -18.05 -3.34
CA PRO A 47 4.67 -17.17 -3.91
C PRO A 47 4.24 -16.07 -2.94
N LEU A 48 4.10 -16.41 -1.65
CA LEU A 48 3.77 -15.46 -0.60
C LEU A 48 4.89 -14.43 -0.40
N ALA A 49 6.16 -14.87 -0.40
CA ALA A 49 7.30 -13.98 -0.28
C ALA A 49 7.42 -13.01 -1.47
N LEU A 50 7.21 -13.48 -2.70
CA LEU A 50 7.18 -12.65 -3.91
C LEU A 50 6.07 -11.60 -3.84
N PHE A 51 4.88 -12.01 -3.40
CA PHE A 51 3.75 -11.10 -3.23
C PHE A 51 4.04 -10.02 -2.18
N ILE A 52 4.53 -10.40 -1.00
CA ILE A 52 4.86 -9.44 0.07
C ILE A 52 5.96 -8.47 -0.39
N LEU A 53 7.02 -8.98 -1.02
CA LEU A 53 8.11 -8.16 -1.52
C LEU A 53 7.62 -7.17 -2.60
N GLY A 54 6.79 -7.64 -3.53
CA GLY A 54 6.17 -6.80 -4.56
C GLY A 54 5.31 -5.69 -3.94
N LEU A 55 4.50 -6.03 -2.93
CA LEU A 55 3.67 -5.08 -2.20
C LEU A 55 4.51 -4.02 -1.48
N LEU A 56 5.59 -4.43 -0.82
CA LEU A 56 6.50 -3.52 -0.12
C LEU A 56 7.19 -2.56 -1.08
N LEU A 57 7.61 -3.00 -2.28
CA LEU A 57 8.20 -2.12 -3.28
C LEU A 57 7.20 -1.07 -3.79
N ILE A 58 5.93 -1.45 -3.98
CA ILE A 58 4.88 -0.50 -4.36
C ILE A 58 4.63 0.51 -3.24
N VAL A 59 4.57 0.06 -1.99
CA VAL A 59 4.44 0.95 -0.83
C VAL A 59 5.66 1.88 -0.71
N PHE A 60 6.86 1.37 -0.98
CA PHE A 60 8.11 2.14 -0.94
C PHE A 60 8.12 3.27 -1.98
N GLU A 61 7.60 3.01 -3.18
CA GLU A 61 7.45 4.04 -4.23
C GLU A 61 6.59 5.24 -3.76
N ILE A 62 5.64 5.04 -2.84
CA ILE A 62 4.82 6.13 -2.27
C ILE A 62 5.67 7.07 -1.40
N PHE A 63 6.71 6.57 -0.73
CA PHE A 63 7.60 7.38 0.11
C PHE A 63 8.69 8.07 -0.70
N ILE A 64 9.21 7.39 -1.73
CA ILE A 64 10.31 7.88 -2.58
C ILE A 64 9.86 7.82 -4.05
N PRO A 65 9.08 8.79 -4.53
CA PRO A 65 8.56 8.82 -5.89
C PRO A 65 9.61 9.32 -6.89
N GLU A 66 10.77 8.66 -6.94
CA GLU A 66 11.93 9.14 -7.71
C GLU A 66 11.99 8.61 -9.15
N PHE A 67 11.38 7.46 -9.48
CA PHE A 67 11.58 6.84 -10.81
C PHE A 67 10.45 5.93 -11.33
N GLY A 68 9.53 5.43 -10.50
CA GLY A 68 8.52 4.44 -10.92
C GLY A 68 9.07 3.02 -11.15
N ILE A 69 10.40 2.83 -11.10
CA ILE A 69 11.05 1.54 -11.33
C ILE A 69 10.71 0.57 -10.19
N ALA A 70 10.73 1.02 -8.94
CA ALA A 70 10.36 0.18 -7.80
C ALA A 70 8.89 -0.24 -7.90
N GLY A 71 8.01 0.67 -8.32
CA GLY A 71 6.62 0.37 -8.65
C GLY A 71 6.45 -0.69 -9.75
N ILE A 72 7.19 -0.58 -10.86
CA ILE A 72 7.13 -1.56 -11.96
C ILE A 72 7.64 -2.94 -11.52
N ILE A 73 8.80 -2.98 -10.87
CA ILE A 73 9.36 -4.24 -10.35
C ILE A 73 8.40 -4.85 -9.31
N GLY A 74 7.83 -4.01 -8.44
CA GLY A 74 6.84 -4.42 -7.47
C GLY A 74 5.59 -5.04 -8.11
N ALA A 75 5.07 -4.42 -9.16
CA ALA A 75 3.94 -4.94 -9.92
C ALA A 75 4.26 -6.30 -10.60
N ILE A 76 5.45 -6.44 -11.19
CA ILE A 76 5.91 -7.70 -11.78
C ILE A 76 5.99 -8.80 -10.71
N LEU A 77 6.55 -8.50 -9.53
CA LEU A 77 6.65 -9.44 -8.42
C LEU A 77 5.28 -9.85 -7.86
N LEU A 78 4.34 -8.91 -7.78
CA LEU A 78 2.95 -9.22 -7.41
C LEU A 78 2.34 -10.22 -8.39
N ILE A 79 2.42 -9.93 -9.70
CA ILE A 79 1.88 -10.81 -10.75
C ILE A 79 2.57 -12.18 -10.70
N ALA A 80 3.88 -12.23 -10.52
CA ALA A 80 4.63 -13.48 -10.43
C ALA A 80 4.23 -14.32 -9.21
N GLY A 81 4.07 -13.70 -8.03
CA GLY A 81 3.61 -14.38 -6.82
C GLY A 81 2.18 -14.93 -6.99
N LEU A 82 1.28 -14.11 -7.52
CA LEU A 82 -0.11 -14.50 -7.78
C LEU A 82 -0.23 -15.61 -8.83
N TYR A 83 0.54 -15.51 -9.91
CA TYR A 83 0.58 -16.51 -10.96
C TYR A 83 1.08 -17.86 -10.43
N TRP A 84 2.11 -17.87 -9.59
CA TRP A 84 2.60 -19.10 -8.98
C TRP A 84 1.56 -19.72 -8.04
N THR A 85 0.78 -18.88 -7.34
CA THR A 85 -0.29 -19.35 -6.46
C THR A 85 -1.48 -19.94 -7.20
N VAL A 86 -1.93 -19.30 -8.29
CA VAL A 86 -3.15 -19.70 -9.02
C VAL A 86 -2.85 -20.66 -10.18
N GLY A 87 -1.66 -20.61 -10.76
CA GLY A 87 -1.25 -21.38 -11.94
C GLY A 87 -1.79 -20.88 -13.28
N ASP A 88 -2.67 -19.88 -13.27
CA ASP A 88 -3.30 -19.30 -14.47
C ASP A 88 -3.02 -17.79 -14.58
N VAL A 89 -2.37 -17.40 -15.69
CA VAL A 89 -2.03 -16.01 -16.00
C VAL A 89 -3.28 -15.17 -16.28
N ILE A 90 -4.25 -15.73 -17.01
CA ILE A 90 -5.48 -15.02 -17.41
C ILE A 90 -6.31 -14.72 -16.17
N GLN A 91 -6.45 -15.71 -15.27
CA GLN A 91 -7.15 -15.51 -14.01
C GLN A 91 -6.42 -14.49 -13.13
N THR A 92 -5.10 -14.60 -12.99
CA THR A 92 -4.27 -13.68 -12.20
C THR A 92 -4.42 -12.22 -12.67
N VAL A 93 -4.26 -12.00 -13.97
CA VAL A 93 -4.34 -10.65 -14.56
C VAL A 93 -5.75 -10.11 -14.43
N ARG A 94 -6.80 -10.92 -14.66
CA ARG A 94 -8.19 -10.48 -14.50
C ARG A 94 -8.49 -10.07 -13.07
N ASP A 95 -8.12 -10.90 -12.09
CA ASP A 95 -8.44 -10.68 -10.70
C ASP A 95 -7.67 -9.47 -10.13
N LEU A 96 -6.39 -9.32 -10.50
CA LEU A 96 -5.59 -8.15 -10.16
C LEU A 96 -6.14 -6.87 -10.81
N SER A 97 -6.54 -6.93 -12.08
CA SER A 97 -7.11 -5.78 -12.79
C SER A 97 -8.40 -5.29 -12.13
N ILE A 98 -9.29 -6.21 -11.75
CA ILE A 98 -10.52 -5.87 -11.02
C ILE A 98 -10.17 -5.17 -9.71
N ALA A 99 -9.28 -5.76 -8.91
CA ALA A 99 -8.87 -5.17 -7.64
C ALA A 99 -8.29 -3.76 -7.81
N VAL A 100 -7.37 -3.58 -8.75
CA VAL A 100 -6.73 -2.28 -9.03
C VAL A 100 -7.74 -1.24 -9.48
N VAL A 101 -8.70 -1.58 -10.35
CA VAL A 101 -9.74 -0.64 -10.82
C VAL A 101 -10.62 -0.19 -9.65
N PHE A 102 -11.10 -1.11 -8.82
CA PHE A 102 -11.92 -0.76 -7.66
C PHE A 102 -11.15 0.08 -6.63
N THR A 103 -9.92 -0.31 -6.33
CA THR A 103 -9.06 0.42 -5.39
C THR A 103 -8.72 1.81 -5.93
N THR A 104 -8.37 1.94 -7.21
CA THR A 104 -8.07 3.25 -7.82
C THR A 104 -9.30 4.15 -7.84
N GLY A 105 -10.48 3.61 -8.16
CA GLY A 105 -11.74 4.34 -8.09
C GLY A 105 -12.04 4.86 -6.67
N LEU A 106 -11.80 4.04 -5.65
CA LEU A 106 -11.95 4.44 -4.25
C LEU A 106 -10.92 5.52 -3.86
N VAL A 107 -9.65 5.35 -4.22
CA VAL A 107 -8.58 6.33 -3.98
C VAL A 107 -8.93 7.68 -4.62
N ALA A 108 -9.37 7.68 -5.88
CA ALA A 108 -9.78 8.89 -6.58
C ALA A 108 -10.99 9.57 -5.91
N TYR A 109 -11.97 8.78 -5.44
CA TYR A 109 -13.11 9.29 -4.69
C TYR A 109 -12.70 9.94 -3.36
N LEU A 110 -11.82 9.29 -2.60
CA LEU A 110 -11.31 9.82 -1.33
C LEU A 110 -10.45 11.07 -1.53
N ALA A 111 -9.61 11.08 -2.56
CA ALA A 111 -8.80 12.24 -2.92
C ALA A 111 -9.68 13.47 -3.24
N LYS A 112 -10.78 13.28 -3.99
CA LYS A 112 -11.76 14.35 -4.26
C LYS A 112 -12.44 14.89 -3.01
N LYS A 113 -12.57 14.06 -1.96
CA LYS A 113 -13.15 14.46 -0.67
C LYS A 113 -12.13 15.15 0.26
N GLY A 114 -10.89 15.32 -0.18
CA GLY A 114 -9.84 16.04 0.56
C GLY A 114 -9.04 15.16 1.52
N TYR A 115 -9.14 13.82 1.43
CA TYR A 115 -8.22 12.94 2.15
C TYR A 115 -6.85 13.03 1.48
N SER A 116 -5.88 13.60 2.19
CA SER A 116 -4.48 13.67 1.79
C SER A 116 -3.67 12.59 2.54
N LEU A 117 -2.40 12.42 2.16
CA LEU A 117 -1.44 11.54 2.83
C LEU A 117 -1.03 12.10 4.21
N THR A 118 -1.99 12.52 5.04
CA THR A 118 -1.77 13.17 6.35
C THR A 118 -0.88 12.34 7.27
N ASN A 119 -0.89 11.01 7.12
CA ASN A 119 -0.05 10.10 7.92
C ASN A 119 1.43 10.10 7.48
N VAL A 120 1.74 10.32 6.20
CA VAL A 120 3.13 10.31 5.70
C VAL A 120 3.82 11.66 5.93
N ASN A 121 3.07 12.75 6.02
CA ASN A 121 3.61 14.08 6.31
C ASN A 121 4.21 14.21 7.73
N LYS A 122 3.87 13.31 8.66
CA LYS A 122 4.53 13.20 9.97
C LYS A 122 5.86 12.44 9.92
N LEU A 123 6.10 11.66 8.87
CA LEU A 123 7.29 10.85 8.67
C LEU A 123 8.34 11.59 7.83
N VAL A 124 7.89 12.54 6.98
CA VAL A 124 8.75 13.56 6.38
C VAL A 124 9.09 14.58 7.47
N LEU A 125 10.36 14.63 7.87
CA LEU A 125 10.83 15.61 8.86
C LEU A 125 10.59 17.04 8.37
N GLN A 126 9.59 17.70 8.96
CA GLN A 126 9.47 19.15 8.92
C GLN A 126 10.33 19.72 10.04
N THR A 127 11.63 19.82 9.81
CA THR A 127 12.51 20.54 10.73
C THR A 127 12.33 22.03 10.48
N ASP A 128 11.33 22.63 11.10
CA ASP A 128 11.39 24.06 11.40
C ASP A 128 12.33 24.20 12.60
N VAL A 129 13.57 24.61 12.34
CA VAL A 129 14.45 25.10 13.41
C VAL A 129 13.77 26.35 13.96
N PRO A 130 13.27 26.36 15.21
CA PRO A 130 12.89 27.61 15.83
C PRO A 130 14.20 28.36 16.02
N SER A 131 14.38 29.46 15.29
CA SER A 131 15.46 30.39 15.56
C SER A 131 15.23 30.90 16.99
N SER A 132 15.95 30.33 17.94
CA SER A 132 16.11 30.83 19.28
C SER A 132 16.89 32.14 19.19
N SER A 133 16.20 33.20 18.86
CA SER A 133 16.63 34.56 19.13
C SER A 133 15.52 35.21 19.93
N ASP A 134 15.43 34.81 21.20
CA ASP A 134 15.00 35.79 22.19
C ASP A 134 15.94 35.73 23.38
N ASP A 135 16.24 36.93 23.86
CA ASP A 135 16.93 37.28 25.10
C ASP A 135 18.47 37.23 25.12
N LYS A 136 19.09 38.36 24.72
CA LYS A 136 19.91 39.21 25.62
C LYS A 136 20.11 40.60 25.02
N GLU A 137 19.26 41.56 25.37
CA GLU A 137 19.71 42.86 25.91
C GLU A 137 18.53 43.69 26.43
N LYS A 138 18.21 43.49 27.71
CA LYS A 138 17.50 44.50 28.51
C LYS A 138 18.52 45.16 29.46
N LYS A 139 18.84 46.42 29.12
CA LYS A 139 19.24 47.53 30.00
C LYS A 139 20.62 47.46 30.69
N PRO A 140 21.21 48.59 31.13
CA PRO A 140 20.60 49.85 31.58
C PRO A 140 20.53 51.01 30.57
#